data_AF-A0A9E6K209-F1
#
_entry.id   AF-A0A9E6K209-F1
#
_cell.length_a   1.000
_cell.length_b   1.000
_cell.length_c   1.000
_cell.angle_alpha   90.00
_cell.angle_beta   90.00
_cell.angle_gamma   90.00
#
_symmetry.space_group_name_H-M   'P 1'
#
loop_
_entity.id
_entity.type
_entity.pdbx_description
1 polymer ?
#
loop_
_entity_poly.entity_id
_entity_poly.type
_entity_poly.pdbx_seq_one_letter_code
_entity_poly.pdbx_strand_id
1 'polypeptide(L)'
;MSKSLKNVVNPDEIVNEYGADALRLYEMYMADFKDAAPWDSKGIVGVSRFLDKVWRIFMEEKRFAESDEEAMKTLHKTIKKVGEDIENYKFNTAIAQLMICVNTGLPKDELLQEEWRENFLIILHPFAPHIAEELFQNLKKDEIKKAYLATGNKNKMTRLQMVIEKNNLPLSIHQYQEYQEVEETGNTALENALQKIEPYKAKKRQFPIITTDSGMYFDGIVENPTYVKRNALKFAGLDEKSCNQEQIAEAMSNYYKKLARENGGTLDFHYEDAWVILLPNDTILTHSYKREYTLTDKENGPRDIYFPMRNLYISKITGKYAYEQTEEDTKKEFDCMREMLEKLFSDSIFFASWPQYDEKMTIDDTIKIGVQVNGKLRGDIEITKNESQSSALQKAKENVDIQKWIEGHEIIKEIYVPGRIVSIIIK
;
A
#
# COMPACT_ATOMS: atom_id res chain seq x y z
N MET A 1 -0.20 -23.77 -28.74
CA MET A 1 0.50 -23.12 -29.87
C MET A 1 1.83 -23.83 -30.12
N SER A 2 2.32 -23.88 -31.37
CA SER A 2 3.60 -24.55 -31.68
C SER A 2 4.36 -23.87 -32.82
N LYS A 3 5.70 -23.89 -32.75
CA LYS A 3 6.57 -23.29 -33.78
C LYS A 3 6.40 -23.96 -35.15
N SER A 4 6.20 -25.29 -35.18
CA SER A 4 6.01 -26.04 -36.43
C SER A 4 4.73 -25.66 -37.17
N LEU A 5 3.66 -25.33 -36.44
CA LEU A 5 2.38 -24.89 -37.01
C LEU A 5 2.34 -23.37 -37.33
N LYS A 6 3.44 -22.64 -37.07
CA LYS A 6 3.55 -21.18 -37.27
C LYS A 6 2.37 -20.39 -36.68
N ASN A 7 1.83 -20.85 -35.55
CA ASN A 7 0.68 -20.26 -34.87
C ASN A 7 1.04 -19.77 -33.44
N VAL A 8 2.30 -19.42 -33.22
CA VAL A 8 2.77 -18.84 -31.96
C VAL A 8 2.40 -17.37 -31.94
N VAL A 9 1.69 -16.95 -30.90
CA VAL A 9 1.46 -15.53 -30.60
C VAL A 9 2.62 -15.06 -29.73
N ASN A 10 3.24 -13.95 -30.11
CA ASN A 10 4.35 -13.36 -29.36
C ASN A 10 3.79 -12.43 -28.27
N PRO A 11 3.97 -12.73 -26.97
CA PRO A 11 3.46 -11.88 -25.90
C PRO A 11 4.04 -10.46 -25.94
N ASP A 12 5.30 -10.29 -26.38
CA ASP A 12 5.94 -8.96 -26.42
C ASP A 12 5.23 -8.02 -27.40
N GLU A 13 4.72 -8.54 -28.53
CA GLU A 13 3.96 -7.74 -29.50
C GLU A 13 2.63 -7.27 -28.90
N ILE A 14 1.96 -8.15 -28.16
CA ILE A 14 0.70 -7.83 -27.48
C ILE A 14 0.93 -6.81 -26.36
N VAL A 15 1.98 -6.97 -25.56
CA VAL A 15 2.34 -6.02 -24.49
C VAL A 15 2.69 -4.65 -25.07
N ASN A 16 3.42 -4.59 -26.19
CA ASN A 16 3.76 -3.33 -26.82
C ASN A 16 2.54 -2.59 -27.40
N GLU A 17 1.52 -3.31 -27.85
CA GLU A 17 0.31 -2.72 -28.44
C GLU A 17 -0.76 -2.36 -27.38
N TYR A 18 -0.99 -3.24 -26.40
CA TYR A 18 -2.11 -3.11 -25.44
C TYR A 18 -1.66 -2.92 -23.99
N GLY A 19 -0.39 -3.13 -23.67
CA GLY A 19 0.13 -3.12 -22.30
C GLY A 19 0.03 -4.47 -21.58
N ALA A 20 0.85 -4.63 -20.55
CA ALA A 20 0.94 -5.88 -19.78
C ALA A 20 -0.35 -6.24 -19.03
N ASP A 21 -1.06 -5.24 -18.50
CA ASP A 21 -2.31 -5.46 -17.78
C ASP A 21 -3.43 -5.97 -18.68
N ALA A 22 -3.51 -5.46 -19.92
CA ALA A 22 -4.51 -5.91 -20.88
C ALA A 22 -4.28 -7.38 -21.27
N LEU A 23 -3.01 -7.77 -21.50
CA LEU A 23 -2.65 -9.17 -21.75
C LEU A 23 -3.03 -10.07 -20.57
N ARG A 24 -2.61 -9.71 -19.35
CA ARG A 24 -2.90 -10.48 -18.12
C ARG A 24 -4.39 -10.69 -17.90
N LEU A 25 -5.18 -9.61 -17.95
CA LEU A 25 -6.62 -9.67 -17.81
C LEU A 25 -7.25 -10.54 -18.90
N TYR A 26 -6.81 -10.42 -20.15
CA TYR A 26 -7.36 -11.21 -21.24
C TYR A 26 -7.10 -12.71 -21.06
N GLU A 27 -5.89 -13.10 -20.68
CA GLU A 27 -5.56 -14.50 -20.40
C GLU A 27 -6.41 -15.08 -19.25
N MET A 28 -6.64 -14.29 -18.21
CA MET A 28 -7.47 -14.69 -17.07
C MET A 28 -8.99 -14.63 -17.34
N TYR A 29 -9.42 -13.89 -18.37
CA TYR A 29 -10.83 -13.68 -18.69
C TYR A 29 -11.37 -14.61 -19.78
N MET A 30 -10.51 -15.02 -20.73
CA MET A 30 -10.95 -15.70 -21.96
C MET A 30 -11.66 -17.05 -21.75
N ALA A 31 -11.37 -17.75 -20.65
CA ALA A 31 -12.02 -19.01 -20.28
C ALA A 31 -11.87 -19.30 -18.78
N ASP A 32 -12.51 -20.38 -18.31
CA ASP A 32 -12.20 -20.95 -17.00
C ASP A 32 -10.73 -21.37 -16.95
N PHE A 33 -10.07 -21.18 -15.80
CA PHE A 33 -8.64 -21.46 -15.64
C PHE A 33 -8.25 -22.91 -15.97
N LYS A 34 -9.18 -23.87 -15.78
CA LYS A 34 -8.91 -25.28 -16.03
C LYS A 34 -9.11 -25.69 -17.49
N ASP A 35 -9.80 -24.85 -18.26
CA ASP A 35 -10.20 -25.16 -19.62
C ASP A 35 -9.17 -24.67 -20.64
N ALA A 36 -9.04 -25.41 -21.74
CA ALA A 36 -8.26 -24.95 -22.88
C ALA A 36 -9.03 -23.89 -23.66
N ALA A 37 -8.42 -22.72 -23.87
CA ALA A 37 -8.98 -21.63 -24.66
C ALA A 37 -8.16 -21.38 -25.94
N PRO A 38 -8.81 -21.26 -27.11
CA PRO A 38 -8.13 -20.75 -28.30
C PRO A 38 -7.88 -19.25 -28.16
N TRP A 39 -6.68 -18.81 -28.53
CA TRP A 39 -6.36 -17.38 -28.57
C TRP A 39 -7.20 -16.65 -29.64
N ASP A 40 -7.86 -15.56 -29.26
CA ASP A 40 -8.58 -14.66 -30.17
C ASP A 40 -8.10 -13.21 -29.99
N SER A 41 -7.35 -12.72 -30.98
CA SER A 41 -6.81 -11.36 -30.96
C SER A 41 -7.89 -10.26 -30.95
N LYS A 42 -9.16 -10.59 -31.25
CA LYS A 42 -10.27 -9.63 -31.13
C LYS A 42 -10.78 -9.50 -29.69
N GLY A 43 -10.58 -10.53 -28.86
CA GLY A 43 -11.05 -10.55 -27.47
C GLY A 43 -10.32 -9.56 -26.57
N ILE A 44 -9.02 -9.33 -26.82
CA ILE A 44 -8.20 -8.42 -26.01
C ILE A 44 -8.69 -6.96 -26.09
N VAL A 45 -9.30 -6.57 -27.22
CA VAL A 45 -9.87 -5.23 -27.40
C VAL A 45 -10.97 -4.93 -26.37
N GLY A 46 -11.75 -5.95 -25.98
CA GLY A 46 -12.78 -5.79 -24.94
C GLY A 46 -12.18 -5.48 -23.57
N VAL A 47 -11.08 -6.16 -23.23
CA VAL A 47 -10.35 -5.96 -21.98
C VAL A 47 -9.63 -4.62 -21.96
N SER A 48 -8.99 -4.23 -23.07
CA SER A 48 -8.35 -2.92 -23.22
C SER A 48 -9.37 -1.79 -22.98
N ARG A 49 -10.55 -1.87 -23.59
CA ARG A 49 -11.62 -0.88 -23.39
C ARG A 49 -12.13 -0.83 -21.96
N PHE A 50 -12.12 -1.96 -21.25
CA PHE A 50 -12.46 -1.98 -19.83
C PHE A 50 -11.40 -1.21 -19.01
N LEU A 51 -10.12 -1.44 -19.26
CA LEU A 51 -9.04 -0.69 -18.61
C LEU A 51 -9.09 0.81 -18.94
N ASP A 52 -9.34 1.17 -20.20
CA ASP A 52 -9.56 2.57 -20.60
C ASP A 52 -10.74 3.18 -19.83
N LYS A 53 -11.84 2.43 -19.68
CA LYS A 53 -13.00 2.90 -18.91
C LYS A 53 -12.66 3.12 -17.44
N VAL A 54 -11.88 2.23 -16.82
CA VAL A 54 -11.37 2.40 -15.45
C VAL A 54 -10.56 3.69 -15.37
N TRP A 55 -9.57 3.87 -16.26
CA TRP A 55 -8.74 5.08 -16.30
C TRP A 55 -9.59 6.35 -16.38
N ARG A 56 -10.55 6.40 -17.32
CA ARG A 56 -11.42 7.56 -17.52
C ARG A 56 -12.27 7.88 -16.30
N ILE A 57 -12.82 6.88 -15.61
CA ILE A 57 -13.63 7.09 -14.38
C ILE A 57 -12.81 7.70 -13.24
N PHE A 58 -11.52 7.38 -13.17
CA PHE A 58 -10.63 7.89 -12.14
C PHE A 58 -10.05 9.27 -12.50
N MET A 59 -9.65 9.48 -13.75
CA MET A 59 -8.84 10.64 -14.17
C MET A 59 -9.58 11.71 -14.98
N GLU A 60 -10.65 11.36 -15.71
CA GLU A 60 -11.24 12.25 -16.71
C GLU A 60 -12.72 12.57 -16.45
N GLU A 61 -13.56 11.53 -16.46
CA GLU A 61 -15.01 11.66 -16.52
C GLU A 61 -15.65 10.75 -15.46
N LYS A 62 -16.12 11.37 -14.37
CA LYS A 62 -16.86 10.68 -13.31
C LYS A 62 -18.19 10.19 -13.89
N ARG A 63 -18.44 8.87 -13.78
CA ARG A 63 -19.72 8.24 -14.07
C ARG A 63 -20.36 7.75 -12.78
N PHE A 64 -21.55 8.24 -12.48
CA PHE A 64 -22.25 7.92 -11.23
C PHE A 64 -23.31 6.83 -11.43
N ALA A 65 -23.54 6.04 -10.38
CA ALA A 65 -24.63 5.08 -10.29
C ALA A 65 -25.98 5.76 -10.11
N GLU A 66 -27.07 4.98 -10.16
CA GLU A 66 -28.42 5.52 -9.94
C GLU A 66 -28.55 6.03 -8.50
N SER A 67 -27.99 5.29 -7.53
CA SER A 67 -27.91 5.66 -6.12
C SER A 67 -26.59 5.27 -5.46
N ASP A 68 -26.26 5.93 -4.34
CA ASP A 68 -25.09 5.58 -3.52
C ASP A 68 -25.20 4.17 -2.94
N GLU A 69 -26.41 3.77 -2.54
CA GLU A 69 -26.68 2.43 -2.02
C GLU A 69 -26.39 1.34 -3.07
N GLU A 70 -26.81 1.56 -4.31
CA GLU A 70 -26.54 0.63 -5.42
C GLU A 70 -25.03 0.50 -5.68
N ALA A 71 -24.31 1.63 -5.72
CA ALA A 71 -22.87 1.64 -5.93
C ALA A 71 -22.12 0.87 -4.82
N MET A 72 -22.46 1.13 -3.55
CA MET A 72 -21.81 0.50 -2.40
C MET A 72 -22.20 -0.98 -2.26
N LYS A 73 -23.47 -1.35 -2.44
CA LYS A 73 -23.88 -2.77 -2.50
C LYS A 73 -23.12 -3.52 -3.59
N THR A 74 -22.97 -2.92 -4.77
CA THR A 74 -22.22 -3.54 -5.88
C THR A 74 -20.74 -3.69 -5.52
N LEU A 75 -20.12 -2.69 -4.89
CA LEU A 75 -18.74 -2.77 -4.43
C LEU A 75 -18.55 -3.91 -3.41
N HIS A 76 -19.35 -3.97 -2.34
CA HIS A 76 -19.20 -4.99 -1.30
C HIS A 76 -19.40 -6.42 -1.84
N LYS A 77 -20.38 -6.62 -2.73
CA LYS A 77 -20.53 -7.90 -3.44
C LYS A 77 -19.31 -8.24 -4.28
N THR A 78 -18.76 -7.24 -4.95
CA THR A 78 -17.56 -7.40 -5.80
C THR A 78 -16.35 -7.77 -4.94
N ILE A 79 -16.11 -7.10 -3.82
CA ILE A 79 -15.04 -7.44 -2.88
C ILE A 79 -15.14 -8.90 -2.41
N LYS A 80 -16.33 -9.31 -1.94
CA LYS A 80 -16.59 -10.68 -1.49
C LYS A 80 -16.35 -11.69 -2.61
N LYS A 81 -17.04 -11.49 -3.75
CA LYS A 81 -17.01 -12.42 -4.88
C LYS A 81 -15.62 -12.55 -5.49
N VAL A 82 -14.92 -11.44 -5.70
CA VAL A 82 -13.56 -11.46 -6.28
C VAL A 82 -12.60 -12.18 -5.34
N GLY A 83 -12.68 -11.93 -4.02
CA GLY A 83 -11.86 -12.65 -3.04
C GLY A 83 -12.11 -14.16 -3.08
N GLU A 84 -13.38 -14.58 -3.03
CA GLU A 84 -13.76 -16.00 -3.13
C GLU A 84 -13.37 -16.63 -4.47
N ASP A 85 -13.56 -15.91 -5.58
CA ASP A 85 -13.24 -16.42 -6.92
C ASP A 85 -11.73 -16.58 -7.12
N ILE A 86 -10.90 -15.68 -6.58
CA ILE A 86 -9.43 -15.81 -6.62
C ILE A 86 -8.98 -17.10 -5.91
N GLU A 87 -9.47 -17.34 -4.68
CA GLU A 87 -9.17 -18.56 -3.91
C GLU A 87 -9.61 -19.84 -4.64
N ASN A 88 -10.66 -19.75 -5.46
CA ASN A 88 -11.21 -20.87 -6.23
C ASN A 88 -10.73 -20.93 -7.69
N TYR A 89 -9.76 -20.10 -8.09
CA TYR A 89 -9.24 -20.00 -9.47
C TYR A 89 -10.29 -19.67 -10.54
N LYS A 90 -11.37 -18.95 -10.16
CA LYS A 90 -12.45 -18.50 -11.06
C LYS A 90 -12.20 -17.07 -11.57
N PHE A 91 -11.03 -16.85 -12.17
CA PHE A 91 -10.58 -15.50 -12.55
C PHE A 91 -11.50 -14.81 -13.57
N ASN A 92 -12.03 -15.56 -14.53
CA ASN A 92 -12.96 -15.05 -15.53
C ASN A 92 -14.25 -14.46 -14.90
N THR A 93 -14.80 -15.12 -13.88
CA THR A 93 -15.99 -14.61 -13.18
C THR A 93 -15.66 -13.46 -12.22
N ALA A 94 -14.45 -13.44 -11.65
CA ALA A 94 -13.96 -12.30 -10.87
C ALA A 94 -13.86 -11.04 -11.75
N ILE A 95 -13.23 -11.17 -12.92
CA ILE A 95 -13.08 -10.06 -13.88
C ILE A 95 -14.43 -9.59 -14.40
N ALA A 96 -15.37 -10.51 -14.68
CA ALA A 96 -16.73 -10.14 -15.06
C ALA A 96 -17.42 -9.31 -13.96
N GLN A 97 -17.23 -9.66 -12.68
CA GLN A 97 -17.77 -8.91 -11.55
C GLN A 97 -17.11 -7.52 -11.41
N LEU A 98 -15.80 -7.39 -11.64
CA LEU A 98 -15.12 -6.10 -11.70
C LEU A 98 -15.70 -5.20 -12.81
N MET A 99 -15.95 -5.76 -14.01
CA MET A 99 -16.60 -5.05 -15.10
C MET A 99 -18.01 -4.57 -14.74
N ILE A 100 -18.80 -5.41 -14.06
CA ILE A 100 -20.12 -5.03 -13.54
C ILE A 100 -20.00 -3.84 -12.58
N CYS A 101 -19.09 -3.91 -11.61
CA CYS A 101 -18.87 -2.85 -10.62
C CYS A 101 -18.55 -1.50 -11.29
N VAL A 102 -17.66 -1.50 -12.28
CA VAL A 102 -17.31 -0.29 -13.04
C VAL A 102 -18.46 0.19 -13.92
N ASN A 103 -19.31 -0.71 -14.41
CA ASN A 103 -20.48 -0.36 -15.21
C ASN A 103 -21.60 0.28 -14.39
N THR A 104 -21.81 -0.18 -13.15
CA THR A 104 -22.74 0.43 -12.18
C THR A 104 -22.38 1.89 -11.93
N GLY A 105 -21.09 2.18 -11.73
CA GLY A 105 -20.59 3.54 -11.55
C GLY A 105 -20.35 3.92 -10.09
N LEU A 106 -19.84 5.14 -9.89
CA LEU A 106 -19.43 5.67 -8.60
C LEU A 106 -20.63 6.12 -7.76
N PRO A 107 -20.54 6.08 -6.41
CA PRO A 107 -21.44 6.87 -5.59
C PRO A 107 -21.22 8.37 -5.87
N LYS A 108 -22.29 9.14 -5.66
CA LYS A 108 -22.38 10.60 -5.77
C LYS A 108 -21.82 11.28 -4.54
N ASP A 109 -22.01 10.71 -3.35
CA ASP A 109 -21.37 11.18 -2.12
C ASP A 109 -19.84 11.09 -2.23
N GLU A 110 -19.15 12.16 -1.84
CA GLU A 110 -17.70 12.29 -2.03
C GLU A 110 -16.91 11.34 -1.14
N LEU A 111 -17.35 11.12 0.11
CA LEU A 111 -16.67 10.23 1.05
C LEU A 111 -16.82 8.77 0.62
N LEU A 112 -18.03 8.38 0.21
CA LEU A 112 -18.27 7.06 -0.35
C LEU A 112 -17.50 6.86 -1.66
N GLN A 113 -17.30 7.92 -2.44
CA GLN A 113 -16.54 7.85 -3.68
C GLN A 113 -15.04 7.60 -3.43
N GLU A 114 -14.45 8.22 -2.40
CA GLU A 114 -13.08 7.93 -1.98
C GLU A 114 -12.94 6.47 -1.55
N GLU A 115 -13.82 6.00 -0.65
CA GLU A 115 -13.85 4.61 -0.20
C GLU A 115 -14.01 3.63 -1.38
N TRP A 116 -14.93 3.91 -2.29
CA TRP A 116 -15.18 3.07 -3.46
C TRP A 116 -13.95 2.98 -4.35
N ARG A 117 -13.31 4.11 -4.63
CA ARG A 117 -12.14 4.19 -5.51
C ARG A 117 -10.96 3.43 -4.94
N GLU A 118 -10.67 3.63 -3.66
CA GLU A 118 -9.58 2.92 -2.98
C GLU A 118 -9.81 1.41 -2.98
N ASN A 119 -10.97 0.96 -2.51
CA ASN A 119 -11.29 -0.46 -2.42
C ASN A 119 -11.35 -1.15 -3.80
N PHE A 120 -11.89 -0.47 -4.82
CA PHE A 120 -11.94 -1.01 -6.17
C PHE A 120 -10.54 -1.25 -6.76
N LEU A 121 -9.60 -0.31 -6.58
CA LEU A 121 -8.24 -0.49 -7.07
C LEU A 121 -7.54 -1.66 -6.38
N ILE A 122 -7.76 -1.85 -5.07
CA ILE A 122 -7.13 -2.96 -4.32
C ILE A 122 -7.58 -4.31 -4.89
N ILE A 123 -8.86 -4.47 -5.22
CA ILE A 123 -9.39 -5.73 -5.78
C ILE A 123 -9.11 -5.89 -7.28
N LEU A 124 -8.78 -4.81 -8.00
CA LEU A 124 -8.32 -4.84 -9.39
C LEU A 124 -6.83 -5.23 -9.49
N HIS A 125 -6.01 -4.81 -8.51
CA HIS A 125 -4.56 -4.95 -8.52
C HIS A 125 -4.02 -6.38 -8.80
N PRO A 126 -4.62 -7.48 -8.30
CA PRO A 126 -4.18 -8.84 -8.66
C PRO A 126 -4.23 -9.11 -10.17
N PHE A 127 -5.16 -8.48 -10.88
CA PHE A 127 -5.40 -8.68 -12.31
C PHE A 127 -4.62 -7.68 -13.17
N ALA A 128 -4.63 -6.41 -12.79
CA ALA A 128 -4.04 -5.29 -13.51
C ALA A 128 -3.20 -4.41 -12.58
N PRO A 129 -2.01 -4.89 -12.15
CA PRO A 129 -1.25 -4.22 -11.11
C PRO A 129 -0.71 -2.85 -11.51
N HIS A 130 -0.33 -2.65 -12.77
CA HIS A 130 0.36 -1.41 -13.18
C HIS A 130 -0.62 -0.22 -13.20
N ILE A 131 -1.78 -0.39 -13.81
CA ILE A 131 -2.83 0.64 -13.82
C ILE A 131 -3.41 0.86 -12.41
N ALA A 132 -3.55 -0.19 -11.61
CA ALA A 132 -4.05 -0.06 -10.25
C ALA A 132 -3.07 0.73 -9.37
N GLU A 133 -1.77 0.44 -9.46
CA GLU A 133 -0.71 1.17 -8.76
C GLU A 133 -0.68 2.65 -9.18
N GLU A 134 -0.65 2.93 -10.49
CA GLU A 134 -0.61 4.31 -11.00
C GLU A 134 -1.82 5.14 -10.54
N LEU A 135 -3.04 4.56 -10.64
CA LEU A 135 -4.24 5.24 -10.18
C LEU A 135 -4.26 5.43 -8.66
N PHE A 136 -3.76 4.46 -7.89
CA PHE A 136 -3.73 4.53 -6.43
C PHE A 136 -2.75 5.60 -5.96
N GLN A 137 -1.55 5.68 -6.54
CA GLN A 137 -0.59 6.75 -6.28
C GLN A 137 -1.21 8.13 -6.58
N ASN A 138 -1.94 8.27 -7.69
CA ASN A 138 -2.63 9.52 -8.02
C ASN A 138 -3.73 9.88 -7.02
N LEU A 139 -4.47 8.91 -6.45
CA LEU A 139 -5.44 9.17 -5.38
C LEU A 139 -4.78 9.66 -4.09
N LYS A 140 -3.57 9.19 -3.79
CA LYS A 140 -2.87 9.44 -2.52
C LYS A 140 -1.83 10.56 -2.60
N LYS A 141 -1.59 11.12 -3.79
CA LYS A 141 -0.51 12.07 -4.10
C LYS A 141 -0.41 13.28 -3.17
N ASP A 142 -1.54 13.78 -2.69
CA ASP A 142 -1.62 14.96 -1.82
C ASP A 142 -1.79 14.60 -0.32
N GLU A 143 -1.79 13.30 0.02
CA GLU A 143 -1.99 12.85 1.39
C GLU A 143 -0.69 13.02 2.20
N ILE A 144 -0.70 13.96 3.16
CA ILE A 144 0.40 14.07 4.13
C ILE A 144 0.30 12.89 5.10
N LYS A 145 1.23 11.95 4.96
CA LYS A 145 1.35 10.79 5.85
C LYS A 145 1.74 11.25 7.24
N LYS A 146 1.29 10.52 8.25
CA LYS A 146 1.63 10.79 9.64
C LYS A 146 2.29 9.57 10.23
N ALA A 147 3.35 9.78 11.01
CA ALA A 147 3.99 8.74 11.78
C ALA A 147 4.40 9.25 13.16
N TYR A 148 4.46 8.33 14.11
CA TYR A 148 5.01 8.59 15.42
C TYR A 148 6.47 8.18 15.47
N LEU A 149 7.31 8.94 16.19
CA LEU A 149 8.69 8.56 16.49
C LEU A 149 8.79 8.18 17.97
N ALA A 150 9.25 6.96 18.23
CA ALA A 150 9.48 6.46 19.57
C ALA A 150 10.91 6.77 20.05
N THR A 151 11.18 8.06 20.26
CA THR A 151 12.45 8.52 20.83
C THR A 151 12.25 9.74 21.73
N GLY A 152 12.95 9.77 22.86
CA GLY A 152 13.13 10.98 23.68
C GLY A 152 14.28 11.88 23.20
N ASN A 153 15.05 11.45 22.19
CA ASN A 153 16.22 12.17 21.73
C ASN A 153 15.85 13.26 20.73
N LYS A 154 15.89 14.52 21.18
CA LYS A 154 15.60 15.70 20.34
C LYS A 154 16.48 15.79 19.09
N ASN A 155 17.74 15.37 19.15
CA ASN A 155 18.64 15.41 17.99
C ASN A 155 18.21 14.41 16.90
N LYS A 156 17.71 13.23 17.29
CA LYS A 156 17.15 12.25 16.34
C LYS A 156 15.89 12.81 15.65
N MET A 157 15.00 13.43 16.42
CA MET A 157 13.82 14.12 15.89
C MET A 157 14.20 15.22 14.88
N THR A 158 15.08 16.15 15.26
CA THR A 158 15.50 17.27 14.40
C THR A 158 16.16 16.78 13.11
N ARG A 159 17.00 15.74 13.17
CA ARG A 159 17.66 15.18 11.99
C ARG A 159 16.65 14.58 11.02
N LEU A 160 15.67 13.84 11.52
CA LEU A 160 14.63 13.24 10.67
C LEU A 160 13.72 14.32 10.07
N GLN A 161 13.34 15.32 10.85
CA GLN A 161 12.58 16.47 10.38
C GLN A 161 13.30 17.21 9.25
N MET A 162 14.61 17.44 9.40
CA MET A 162 15.44 18.04 8.35
C MET A 162 15.46 17.19 7.08
N VAL A 163 15.55 15.85 7.18
CA VAL A 163 15.54 14.96 6.01
C VAL A 163 14.19 15.02 5.29
N ILE A 164 13.08 15.03 6.04
CA ILE A 164 11.73 15.17 5.48
C ILE A 164 11.59 16.50 4.73
N GLU A 165 11.92 17.62 5.37
CA GLU A 165 11.78 18.96 4.82
C GLU A 165 12.69 19.18 3.60
N LYS A 166 13.96 18.78 3.68
CA LYS A 166 14.93 19.00 2.58
C LYS A 166 14.66 18.15 1.35
N ASN A 167 13.85 17.09 1.47
CA ASN A 167 13.48 16.20 0.37
C ASN A 167 12.00 16.34 -0.03
N ASN A 168 11.25 17.29 0.53
CA ASN A 168 9.81 17.47 0.27
C ASN A 168 9.01 16.17 0.42
N LEU A 169 9.35 15.34 1.41
CA LEU A 169 8.62 14.10 1.64
C LEU A 169 7.23 14.42 2.20
N PRO A 170 6.15 13.80 1.68
CA PRO A 170 4.77 14.01 2.18
C PRO A 170 4.55 13.25 3.51
N LEU A 171 5.39 13.54 4.51
CA LEU A 171 5.42 12.85 5.79
C LEU A 171 5.53 13.87 6.94
N SER A 172 4.66 13.76 7.92
CA SER A 172 4.72 14.49 9.18
C SER A 172 5.03 13.52 10.32
N ILE A 173 6.03 13.86 11.13
CA ILE A 173 6.43 13.05 12.28
C ILE A 173 6.19 13.78 13.60
N HIS A 174 5.74 13.05 14.60
CA HIS A 174 5.58 13.58 15.96
C HIS A 174 6.09 12.56 16.97
N GLN A 175 6.62 13.03 18.10
CA GLN A 175 6.98 12.12 19.18
C GLN A 175 5.74 11.35 19.66
N TYR A 176 5.87 10.05 19.87
CA TYR A 176 4.76 9.25 20.39
C TYR A 176 4.41 9.68 21.83
N GLN A 177 3.13 9.90 22.11
CA GLN A 177 2.67 10.43 23.40
C GLN A 177 2.96 9.47 24.56
N GLU A 178 2.83 8.16 24.33
CA GLU A 178 3.15 7.11 25.31
C GLU A 178 4.59 6.59 25.15
N TYR A 179 5.53 7.45 24.76
CA TYR A 179 6.94 7.04 24.62
C TYR A 179 7.46 6.39 25.91
N GLN A 180 8.08 5.23 25.76
CA GLN A 180 8.77 4.51 26.82
C GLN A 180 10.25 4.40 26.47
N GLU A 181 11.09 4.75 27.43
CA GLU A 181 12.53 4.52 27.33
C GLU A 181 12.80 3.01 27.53
N VAL A 182 13.52 2.42 26.60
CA VAL A 182 13.83 0.99 26.59
C VAL A 182 15.34 0.83 26.78
N GLU A 183 15.72 -0.07 27.68
CA GLU A 183 17.13 -0.42 27.86
C GLU A 183 17.62 -1.23 26.65
N GLU A 184 18.63 -0.69 25.98
CA GLU A 184 19.26 -1.29 24.80
C GLU A 184 20.31 -2.31 25.23
N THR A 185 20.10 -3.57 24.88
CA THR A 185 21.03 -4.68 25.20
C THR A 185 21.52 -5.43 23.96
N GLY A 186 21.11 -4.99 22.77
CA GLY A 186 21.49 -5.59 21.51
C GLY A 186 22.96 -5.34 21.14
N ASN A 187 23.45 -6.20 20.26
CA ASN A 187 24.79 -6.10 19.66
C ASN A 187 24.76 -5.37 18.32
N THR A 188 23.57 -5.16 17.74
CA THR A 188 23.38 -4.44 16.49
C THR A 188 22.38 -3.30 16.61
N ALA A 189 22.50 -2.30 15.74
CA ALA A 189 21.53 -1.21 15.64
C ALA A 189 20.10 -1.74 15.38
N LEU A 190 19.96 -2.79 14.56
CA LEU A 190 18.65 -3.39 14.26
C LEU A 190 18.03 -4.06 15.49
N GLU A 191 18.82 -4.82 16.26
CA GLU A 191 18.35 -5.44 17.52
C GLU A 191 17.86 -4.38 18.51
N ASN A 192 18.61 -3.30 18.69
CA ASN A 192 18.21 -2.19 19.56
C ASN A 192 16.94 -1.49 19.06
N ALA A 193 16.82 -1.26 17.75
CA ALA A 193 15.63 -0.66 17.16
C ALA A 193 14.39 -1.57 17.32
N LEU A 194 14.54 -2.89 17.21
CA LEU A 194 13.49 -3.87 17.47
C LEU A 194 13.08 -3.88 18.95
N GLN A 195 14.03 -3.90 19.89
CA GLN A 195 13.74 -3.82 21.32
C GLN A 195 12.89 -2.58 21.67
N LYS A 196 13.20 -1.43 21.05
CA LYS A 196 12.44 -0.19 21.23
C LYS A 196 10.98 -0.28 20.77
N ILE A 197 10.63 -1.24 19.91
CA ILE A 197 9.27 -1.33 19.35
C ILE A 197 8.34 -2.23 20.17
N GLU A 198 8.91 -3.15 20.96
CA GLU A 198 8.16 -4.11 21.77
C GLU A 198 7.08 -3.49 22.66
N PRO A 199 7.30 -2.34 23.36
CA PRO A 199 6.29 -1.75 24.23
C PRO A 199 5.03 -1.26 23.52
N TYR A 200 5.05 -1.19 22.18
CA TYR A 200 3.99 -0.61 21.37
C TYR A 200 3.16 -1.65 20.61
N LYS A 201 3.57 -2.92 20.59
CA LYS A 201 2.81 -4.00 19.95
C LYS A 201 1.45 -4.21 20.61
N ALA A 202 0.46 -4.64 19.84
CA ALA A 202 -0.90 -4.90 20.30
C ALA A 202 -1.61 -3.69 20.97
N LYS A 203 -1.02 -2.49 20.90
CA LYS A 203 -1.66 -1.23 21.30
C LYS A 203 -2.36 -0.60 20.10
N LYS A 204 -3.62 -0.20 20.29
CA LYS A 204 -4.37 0.52 19.27
C LYS A 204 -3.67 1.85 18.96
N ARG A 205 -3.40 2.12 17.69
CA ARG A 205 -2.72 3.33 17.21
C ARG A 205 -3.25 3.73 15.85
N GLN A 206 -3.31 5.05 15.61
CA GLN A 206 -3.80 5.59 14.35
C GLN A 206 -2.73 5.60 13.26
N PHE A 207 -1.48 5.85 13.64
CA PHE A 207 -0.36 6.00 12.71
C PHE A 207 0.77 5.02 13.03
N PRO A 208 1.64 4.71 12.05
CA PRO A 208 2.83 3.89 12.27
C PRO A 208 3.74 4.47 13.35
N ILE A 209 4.44 3.61 14.09
CA ILE A 209 5.50 4.00 15.03
C ILE A 209 6.85 3.64 14.42
N ILE A 210 7.74 4.62 14.33
CA ILE A 210 9.12 4.48 13.87
C ILE A 210 10.04 4.39 15.10
N THR A 211 10.93 3.41 15.12
CA THR A 211 12.08 3.35 16.03
C THR A 211 13.37 3.28 15.21
N THR A 212 14.46 3.83 15.77
CA THR A 212 15.75 3.88 15.07
C THR A 212 16.93 3.69 16.01
N ASP A 213 17.98 3.11 15.46
CA ASP A 213 19.28 3.10 16.10
C ASP A 213 20.44 3.16 15.10
N SER A 214 21.61 3.55 15.61
CA SER A 214 22.80 3.75 14.78
C SER A 214 24.03 3.21 15.52
N GLY A 215 24.89 2.48 14.81
CA GLY A 215 26.18 2.02 15.35
C GLY A 215 27.35 2.42 14.45
N MET A 216 28.56 2.46 15.02
CA MET A 216 29.83 2.59 14.29
C MET A 216 30.55 1.26 14.27
N TYR A 217 30.72 0.69 13.08
CA TYR A 217 31.24 -0.65 12.87
C TYR A 217 32.65 -0.57 12.28
N PHE A 218 33.59 -1.14 13.01
CA PHE A 218 34.96 -1.37 12.60
C PHE A 218 35.18 -2.88 12.58
N ASP A 219 35.64 -3.44 11.46
CA ASP A 219 35.71 -4.89 11.25
C ASP A 219 36.56 -5.60 12.31
N GLY A 220 35.89 -6.14 13.34
CA GLY A 220 36.50 -6.90 14.43
C GLY A 220 37.32 -6.08 15.46
N ILE A 221 37.28 -4.74 15.41
CA ILE A 221 38.17 -3.89 16.22
C ILE A 221 37.50 -3.37 17.50
N VAL A 222 36.19 -3.13 17.46
CA VAL A 222 35.44 -2.52 18.56
C VAL A 222 34.56 -3.56 19.26
N GLU A 223 34.57 -3.55 20.60
CA GLU A 223 33.86 -4.53 21.46
C GLU A 223 32.34 -4.52 21.22
N ASN A 224 31.70 -3.34 21.22
CA ASN A 224 30.30 -3.20 20.82
C ASN A 224 30.13 -1.96 19.92
N PRO A 225 29.73 -2.12 18.64
CA PRO A 225 29.63 -1.02 17.67
C PRO A 225 28.51 -0.02 17.96
N THR A 226 27.48 -0.42 18.71
CA THR A 226 26.37 0.47 19.11
C THR A 226 26.75 1.39 20.28
N TYR A 227 27.81 1.06 21.02
CA TYR A 227 28.27 1.78 22.21
C TYR A 227 29.28 2.88 21.89
N VAL A 228 29.07 3.61 20.79
CA VAL A 228 30.00 4.60 20.23
C VAL A 228 30.62 5.52 21.28
N LYS A 229 29.79 6.13 22.12
CA LYS A 229 30.21 7.02 23.22
C LYS A 229 30.75 6.23 24.43
N ARG A 230 30.06 5.17 24.84
CA ARG A 230 30.40 4.37 26.03
C ARG A 230 31.77 3.68 25.89
N ASN A 231 32.14 3.25 24.68
CA ASN A 231 33.47 2.68 24.39
C ASN A 231 34.59 3.69 24.71
N ALA A 232 34.43 4.93 24.28
CA ALA A 232 35.39 5.99 24.53
C ALA A 232 35.47 6.38 26.01
N LEU A 233 34.33 6.45 26.70
CA LEU A 233 34.29 6.76 28.14
C LEU A 233 34.89 5.63 28.99
N LYS A 234 34.57 4.37 28.68
CA LYS A 234 35.17 3.18 29.31
C LYS A 234 36.69 3.19 29.14
N PHE A 235 37.17 3.50 27.94
CA PHE A 235 38.61 3.63 27.67
C PHE A 235 39.25 4.76 28.50
N ALA A 236 38.57 5.89 28.63
CA ALA A 236 39.05 7.03 29.42
C ALA A 236 38.91 6.82 30.95
N GLY A 237 38.29 5.71 31.40
CA GLY A 237 37.98 5.49 32.82
C GLY A 237 36.94 6.48 33.37
N LEU A 238 36.08 7.00 32.50
CA LEU A 238 35.11 8.03 32.82
C LEU A 238 33.69 7.45 32.95
N ASP A 239 32.93 7.94 33.92
CA ASP A 239 31.50 7.66 34.05
C ASP A 239 30.67 8.77 33.38
N GLU A 240 29.73 8.37 32.52
CA GLU A 240 28.93 9.31 31.71
C GLU A 240 28.16 10.30 32.56
N LYS A 241 27.60 9.87 33.71
CA LYS A 241 26.80 10.74 34.58
C LYS A 241 27.63 11.83 35.27
N SER A 242 28.94 11.61 35.36
CA SER A 242 29.88 12.52 35.99
C SER A 242 30.57 13.49 35.02
N CYS A 243 30.45 13.25 33.71
CA CYS A 243 31.15 14.04 32.69
C CYS A 243 30.27 15.16 32.11
N ASN A 244 30.88 16.31 31.87
CA ASN A 244 30.27 17.35 31.05
C ASN A 244 30.47 17.05 29.55
N GLN A 245 29.78 17.80 28.68
CA GLN A 245 29.80 17.58 27.24
C GLN A 245 31.21 17.73 26.62
N GLU A 246 32.04 18.63 27.14
CA GLU A 246 33.42 18.83 26.66
C GLU A 246 34.29 17.61 26.96
N GLN A 247 34.20 17.08 28.18
CA GLN A 247 34.92 15.87 28.60
C GLN A 247 34.52 14.65 27.76
N ILE A 248 33.22 14.52 27.45
CA ILE A 248 32.72 13.46 26.57
C ILE A 248 33.30 13.64 25.16
N ALA A 249 33.23 14.86 24.61
CA ALA A 249 33.74 15.18 23.29
C ALA A 249 35.25 14.89 23.16
N GLU A 250 36.02 15.28 24.17
CA GLU A 250 37.45 15.02 24.24
C GLU A 250 37.77 13.52 24.34
N ALA A 251 37.07 12.78 25.22
CA ALA A 251 37.25 11.35 25.36
C ALA A 251 36.96 10.60 24.05
N MET A 252 35.86 10.95 23.37
CA MET A 252 35.52 10.38 22.06
C MET A 252 36.60 10.68 21.01
N SER A 253 36.97 11.95 20.86
CA SER A 253 38.01 12.37 19.91
C SER A 253 39.32 11.62 20.15
N ASN A 254 39.78 11.56 21.41
CA ASN A 254 41.04 10.90 21.76
C ASN A 254 41.02 9.40 21.52
N TYR A 255 39.94 8.71 21.88
CA TYR A 255 39.78 7.27 21.68
C TYR A 255 39.84 6.91 20.19
N TYR A 256 39.06 7.57 19.35
CA TYR A 256 38.99 7.23 17.93
C TYR A 256 40.24 7.71 17.16
N LYS A 257 40.87 8.82 17.52
CA LYS A 257 42.20 9.18 16.99
C LYS A 257 43.23 8.11 17.31
N LYS A 258 43.27 7.62 18.56
CA LYS A 258 44.16 6.53 18.96
C LYS A 258 43.89 5.29 18.12
N LEU A 259 42.63 4.94 17.91
CA LEU A 259 42.24 3.80 17.09
C LEU A 259 42.76 3.91 15.65
N ALA A 260 42.65 5.09 15.03
CA ALA A 260 43.22 5.33 13.71
C ALA A 260 44.76 5.21 13.71
N ARG A 261 45.46 5.76 14.72
CA ARG A 261 46.93 5.65 14.84
C ARG A 261 47.41 4.21 14.94
N GLU A 262 46.73 3.40 15.76
CA GLU A 262 47.07 1.99 15.96
C GLU A 262 46.86 1.15 14.69
N ASN A 263 46.10 1.66 13.73
CA ASN A 263 45.82 1.02 12.44
C ASN A 263 46.50 1.72 11.24
N GLY A 264 47.60 2.44 11.47
CA GLY A 264 48.39 3.05 10.39
C GLY A 264 47.99 4.48 10.02
N GLY A 265 47.28 5.18 10.91
CA GLY A 265 46.88 6.59 10.77
C GLY A 265 45.49 6.80 10.18
N THR A 266 44.96 5.81 9.46
CA THR A 266 43.60 5.81 8.93
C THR A 266 42.94 4.47 9.17
N LEU A 267 41.62 4.46 9.36
CA LEU A 267 40.87 3.24 9.56
C LEU A 267 39.48 3.34 8.91
N ASP A 268 39.18 2.42 8.02
CA ASP A 268 37.84 2.34 7.41
C ASP A 268 36.81 1.85 8.42
N PHE A 269 35.62 2.44 8.35
CA PHE A 269 34.48 2.06 9.16
C PHE A 269 33.18 2.39 8.44
N HIS A 270 32.07 1.89 8.95
CA HIS A 270 30.76 2.33 8.49
C HIS A 270 29.85 2.67 9.65
N TYR A 271 28.98 3.65 9.43
CA TYR A 271 27.77 3.76 10.21
C TYR A 271 26.74 2.80 9.64
N GLU A 272 26.13 1.98 10.48
CA GLU A 272 24.90 1.28 10.13
C GLU A 272 23.74 1.94 10.88
N ASP A 273 22.76 2.41 10.12
CA ASP A 273 21.51 2.97 10.66
C ASP A 273 20.39 1.97 10.41
N ALA A 274 19.73 1.55 11.48
CA ALA A 274 18.61 0.64 11.43
C ALA A 274 17.31 1.35 11.79
N TRP A 275 16.27 1.00 11.04
CA TRP A 275 14.94 1.57 11.12
C TRP A 275 13.94 0.44 11.23
N VAL A 276 13.01 0.59 12.17
CA VAL A 276 11.90 -0.34 12.35
C VAL A 276 10.62 0.46 12.38
N ILE A 277 9.64 0.04 11.59
CA ILE A 277 8.32 0.65 11.55
C ILE A 277 7.29 -0.39 11.95
N LEU A 278 6.46 -0.02 12.93
CA LEU A 278 5.33 -0.80 13.38
C LEU A 278 4.05 -0.17 12.83
N LEU A 279 3.44 -0.81 11.83
CA LEU A 279 2.20 -0.38 11.19
C LEU A 279 0.99 -0.55 12.13
N PRO A 280 -0.15 0.14 11.91
CA PRO A 280 -1.34 0.02 12.78
C PRO A 280 -1.88 -1.41 12.93
N ASN A 281 -1.64 -2.30 11.96
CA ASN A 281 -2.04 -3.71 11.96
C ASN A 281 -1.00 -4.66 12.61
N ASP A 282 -0.06 -4.12 13.40
CA ASP A 282 1.07 -4.85 14.01
C ASP A 282 2.10 -5.47 13.04
N THR A 283 2.01 -5.17 11.74
CA THR A 283 3.08 -5.52 10.79
C THR A 283 4.34 -4.73 11.08
N ILE A 284 5.49 -5.42 11.10
CA ILE A 284 6.81 -4.83 11.33
C ILE A 284 7.57 -4.78 10.01
N LEU A 285 7.96 -3.56 9.61
CA LEU A 285 8.88 -3.33 8.50
C LEU A 285 10.25 -2.99 9.07
N THR A 286 11.31 -3.54 8.48
CA THR A 286 12.68 -3.24 8.88
C THR A 286 13.49 -2.78 7.68
N HIS A 287 14.41 -1.87 7.92
CA HIS A 287 15.39 -1.46 6.93
C HIS A 287 16.69 -1.07 7.62
N SER A 288 17.83 -1.44 7.04
CA SER A 288 19.12 -0.91 7.45
C SER A 288 19.93 -0.52 6.24
N TYR A 289 20.80 0.47 6.43
CA TYR A 289 21.71 0.91 5.39
C TYR A 289 23.05 1.29 6.00
N LYS A 290 24.09 1.23 5.18
CA LYS A 290 25.48 1.48 5.57
C LYS A 290 25.98 2.74 4.89
N ARG A 291 26.59 3.61 5.68
CA ARG A 291 27.35 4.77 5.18
C ARG A 291 28.82 4.54 5.49
N GLU A 292 29.65 4.50 4.47
CA GLU A 292 31.07 4.21 4.63
C GLU A 292 31.92 5.47 4.79
N TYR A 293 32.90 5.38 5.68
CA TYR A 293 33.80 6.48 6.01
C TYR A 293 35.22 5.96 6.24
N THR A 294 36.17 6.88 6.19
CA THR A 294 37.54 6.65 6.62
C THR A 294 37.83 7.55 7.81
N LEU A 295 38.07 6.94 8.97
CA LEU A 295 38.53 7.62 10.18
C LEU A 295 40.00 7.99 10.02
N THR A 296 40.40 9.11 10.58
CA THR A 296 41.76 9.64 10.51
C THR A 296 42.26 10.02 11.89
N ASP A 297 43.57 9.92 12.11
CA ASP A 297 44.23 10.38 13.34
C ASP A 297 44.51 11.89 13.37
N LYS A 298 44.28 12.56 12.24
CA LYS A 298 44.40 14.00 12.02
C LYS A 298 43.04 14.66 12.09
N GLU A 299 42.98 15.81 12.74
CA GLU A 299 41.78 16.63 12.79
C GLU A 299 41.75 17.58 11.59
N ASN A 300 40.54 17.81 11.06
CA ASN A 300 40.29 18.86 10.08
C ASN A 300 39.23 19.83 10.61
N GLY A 301 39.68 20.99 11.08
CA GLY A 301 38.83 22.00 11.70
C GLY A 301 38.55 21.76 13.19
N PRO A 302 37.87 22.72 13.85
CA PRO A 302 37.55 22.65 15.28
C PRO A 302 36.64 21.47 15.62
N ARG A 303 36.83 20.93 16.82
CA ARG A 303 35.96 19.91 17.39
C ARG A 303 34.59 20.50 17.73
N ASP A 304 33.52 19.90 17.21
CA ASP A 304 32.16 20.16 17.67
C ASP A 304 31.88 19.32 18.91
N ILE A 305 31.50 19.95 20.02
CA ILE A 305 31.28 19.26 21.30
C ILE A 305 30.05 18.32 21.27
N TYR A 306 29.10 18.56 20.37
CA TYR A 306 27.93 17.70 20.16
C TYR A 306 28.19 16.62 19.11
N PHE A 307 29.11 16.88 18.18
CA PHE A 307 29.52 15.94 17.13
C PHE A 307 31.04 15.79 17.04
N PRO A 308 31.69 15.26 18.10
CA PRO A 308 33.15 15.30 18.28
C PRO A 308 33.96 14.51 17.25
N MET A 309 33.27 13.73 16.43
CA MET A 309 33.85 12.87 15.41
C MET A 309 33.84 13.50 14.02
N ARG A 310 33.04 14.55 13.75
CA ARG A 310 32.86 15.08 12.38
C ARG A 310 34.13 15.68 11.77
N ASN A 311 35.07 16.11 12.59
CA ASN A 311 36.39 16.59 12.13
C ASN A 311 37.43 15.48 12.00
N LEU A 312 37.07 14.21 12.26
CA LEU A 312 37.99 13.07 12.27
C LEU A 312 37.76 12.08 11.13
N TYR A 313 36.65 12.16 10.39
CA TYR A 313 36.37 11.19 9.32
C TYR A 313 35.98 11.83 8.00
N ILE A 314 36.33 11.11 6.93
CA ILE A 314 36.09 11.45 5.54
C ILE A 314 34.97 10.55 5.02
N SER A 315 33.95 11.13 4.40
CA SER A 315 32.87 10.38 3.76
C SER A 315 33.36 9.75 2.46
N LYS A 316 33.15 8.43 2.29
CA LYS A 316 33.54 7.76 1.03
C LYS A 316 32.64 8.18 -0.14
N ILE A 317 31.44 8.70 0.14
CA ILE A 317 30.50 9.19 -0.88
C ILE A 317 30.97 10.54 -1.43
N THR A 318 31.38 11.46 -0.56
CA THR A 318 31.68 12.85 -0.98
C THR A 318 33.18 13.13 -1.09
N GLY A 319 34.03 12.26 -0.53
CA GLY A 319 35.48 12.45 -0.48
C GLY A 319 35.93 13.58 0.45
N LYS A 320 35.02 14.14 1.26
CA LYS A 320 35.27 15.29 2.13
C LYS A 320 35.19 14.90 3.60
N TYR A 321 35.89 15.65 4.44
CA TYR A 321 35.66 15.60 5.88
C TYR A 321 34.20 15.95 6.18
N ALA A 322 33.58 15.25 7.13
CA ALA A 322 32.18 15.52 7.50
C ALA A 322 31.95 16.91 8.09
N TYR A 323 33.02 17.58 8.53
CA TYR A 323 33.06 18.98 8.92
C TYR A 323 32.92 19.96 7.74
N GLU A 324 33.46 19.61 6.57
CA GLU A 324 33.50 20.47 5.38
C GLU A 324 32.29 20.30 4.44
N GLN A 325 31.40 19.38 4.77
CA GLN A 325 30.27 19.04 3.91
C GLN A 325 29.28 20.20 3.80
N THR A 326 28.94 20.54 2.56
CA THR A 326 27.87 21.46 2.23
C THR A 326 26.50 20.81 2.44
N GLU A 327 25.42 21.58 2.27
CA GLU A 327 24.06 21.03 2.29
C GLU A 327 23.83 20.00 1.18
N GLU A 328 24.44 20.20 0.00
CA GLU A 328 24.34 19.28 -1.13
C GLU A 328 25.08 17.97 -0.86
N ASP A 329 26.26 18.06 -0.23
CA ASP A 329 27.00 16.87 0.23
C ASP A 329 26.20 16.08 1.27
N THR A 330 25.55 16.80 2.19
CA THR A 330 24.66 16.21 3.21
C THR A 330 23.48 15.49 2.56
N LYS A 331 22.83 16.08 1.54
CA LYS A 331 21.73 15.42 0.81
C LYS A 331 22.19 14.10 0.20
N LYS A 332 23.34 14.08 -0.49
CA LYS A 332 23.91 12.87 -1.08
C LYS A 332 24.23 11.79 -0.03
N GLU A 333 24.75 12.20 1.11
CA GLU A 333 25.07 11.28 2.20
C GLU A 333 23.79 10.68 2.85
N PHE A 334 22.71 11.44 2.88
CA PHE A 334 21.42 11.04 3.45
C PHE A 334 20.40 10.53 2.43
N ASP A 335 20.79 10.41 1.16
CA ASP A 335 19.90 9.99 0.07
C ASP A 335 19.28 8.61 0.33
N CYS A 336 20.07 7.70 0.89
CA CYS A 336 19.62 6.39 1.36
C CYS A 336 18.47 6.46 2.40
N MET A 337 18.46 7.47 3.26
CA MET A 337 17.37 7.69 4.22
C MET A 337 16.12 8.21 3.51
N ARG A 338 16.27 9.05 2.48
CA ARG A 338 15.16 9.48 1.63
C ARG A 338 14.52 8.28 0.94
N GLU A 339 15.30 7.49 0.20
CA GLU A 339 14.82 6.31 -0.53
C GLU A 339 14.09 5.33 0.39
N MET A 340 14.63 5.11 1.59
CA MET A 340 13.98 4.29 2.60
C MET A 340 12.64 4.89 3.03
N LEU A 341 12.57 6.17 3.38
CA LEU A 341 11.32 6.82 3.78
C LEU A 341 10.31 6.77 2.63
N GLU A 342 10.72 7.03 1.39
CA GLU A 342 9.87 6.91 0.19
C GLU A 342 9.34 5.49 0.00
N LYS A 343 10.17 4.46 0.24
CA LYS A 343 9.75 3.06 0.13
C LYS A 343 8.78 2.66 1.25
N LEU A 344 9.09 3.04 2.49
CA LEU A 344 8.32 2.68 3.68
C LEU A 344 7.00 3.45 3.79
N PHE A 345 6.99 4.67 3.26
CA PHE A 345 5.83 5.52 3.12
C PHE A 345 5.44 5.62 1.64
N SER A 346 5.66 4.57 0.84
CA SER A 346 5.12 4.51 -0.51
C SER A 346 3.62 4.35 -0.41
N ASP A 347 2.83 5.03 -1.24
CA ASP A 347 1.41 4.72 -1.44
C ASP A 347 1.22 3.47 -2.29
N SER A 348 2.19 2.55 -2.32
CA SER A 348 2.05 1.39 -3.17
C SER A 348 0.92 0.52 -2.69
N ILE A 349 0.00 0.27 -3.61
CA ILE A 349 -1.17 -0.57 -3.39
C ILE A 349 -0.75 -2.00 -3.05
N PHE A 350 0.48 -2.39 -3.38
CA PHE A 350 1.08 -3.67 -3.00
C PHE A 350 1.05 -3.92 -1.48
N PHE A 351 1.14 -2.87 -0.66
CA PHE A 351 1.10 -2.98 0.80
C PHE A 351 -0.31 -2.86 1.39
N ALA A 352 -1.33 -2.61 0.56
CA ALA A 352 -2.71 -2.53 1.01
C ALA A 352 -3.22 -3.90 1.47
N SER A 353 -4.02 -3.91 2.53
CA SER A 353 -4.73 -5.12 2.95
C SER A 353 -5.95 -5.34 2.05
N TRP A 354 -6.37 -6.60 1.86
CA TRP A 354 -7.62 -6.89 1.16
C TRP A 354 -8.78 -6.16 1.86
N PRO A 355 -9.66 -5.47 1.11
CA PRO A 355 -10.70 -4.65 1.73
C PRO A 355 -11.74 -5.53 2.41
N GLN A 356 -12.30 -5.03 3.51
CA GLN A 356 -13.41 -5.67 4.19
C GLN A 356 -14.72 -5.34 3.49
N TYR A 357 -15.70 -6.24 3.59
CA TYR A 357 -17.03 -6.02 3.04
C TYR A 357 -18.11 -6.15 4.13
N ASP A 358 -19.20 -5.38 4.00
CA ASP A 358 -20.38 -5.53 4.86
C ASP A 358 -21.29 -6.64 4.31
N GLU A 359 -21.42 -7.74 5.06
CA GLU A 359 -22.31 -8.86 4.71
C GLU A 359 -23.74 -8.40 4.38
N LYS A 360 -24.27 -7.38 5.06
CA LYS A 360 -25.63 -6.87 4.78
C LYS A 360 -25.72 -6.26 3.39
N MET A 361 -24.67 -5.59 2.94
CA MET A 361 -24.61 -5.00 1.60
C MET A 361 -24.36 -6.03 0.50
N THR A 362 -23.98 -7.27 0.87
CA THR A 362 -23.85 -8.36 -0.10
C THR A 362 -25.16 -9.07 -0.41
N ILE A 363 -26.20 -8.81 0.38
CA ILE A 363 -27.50 -9.44 0.23
C ILE A 363 -28.39 -8.57 -0.65
N ASP A 364 -28.92 -9.16 -1.71
CA ASP A 364 -30.01 -8.57 -2.47
C ASP A 364 -31.33 -8.67 -1.68
N ASP A 365 -31.85 -7.52 -1.27
CA ASP A 365 -33.16 -7.39 -0.64
C ASP A 365 -34.30 -7.62 -1.65
N THR A 366 -34.01 -7.33 -2.92
CA THR A 366 -34.93 -7.47 -4.05
C THR A 366 -34.31 -8.28 -5.19
N ILE A 367 -35.14 -9.00 -5.92
CA ILE A 367 -34.79 -9.81 -7.09
C ILE A 367 -35.69 -9.41 -8.26
N LYS A 368 -35.11 -9.36 -9.47
CA LYS A 368 -35.88 -9.22 -10.70
C LYS A 368 -36.40 -10.58 -11.14
N ILE A 369 -37.70 -10.67 -11.37
CA ILE A 369 -38.34 -11.86 -11.92
C ILE A 369 -39.05 -11.51 -13.22
N GLY A 370 -39.01 -12.44 -14.18
CA GLY A 370 -39.70 -12.27 -15.44
C GLY A 370 -41.23 -12.31 -15.28
N VAL A 371 -41.93 -11.56 -16.13
CA VAL A 371 -43.39 -11.60 -16.27
C VAL A 371 -43.74 -12.16 -17.65
N GLN A 372 -44.53 -13.22 -17.66
CA GLN A 372 -45.04 -13.86 -18.87
C GLN A 372 -46.52 -13.58 -19.07
N VAL A 373 -46.92 -13.45 -20.34
CA VAL A 373 -48.33 -13.42 -20.77
C VAL A 373 -48.55 -14.53 -21.78
N ASN A 374 -49.48 -15.45 -21.50
CA ASN A 374 -49.72 -16.67 -22.30
C ASN A 374 -48.42 -17.45 -22.61
N GLY A 375 -47.56 -17.59 -21.59
CA GLY A 375 -46.30 -18.34 -21.67
C GLY A 375 -45.14 -17.64 -22.40
N LYS A 376 -45.33 -16.41 -22.91
CA LYS A 376 -44.25 -15.62 -23.54
C LYS A 376 -43.76 -14.53 -22.58
N LEU A 377 -42.45 -14.36 -22.45
CA LEU A 377 -41.84 -13.31 -21.63
C LEU A 377 -42.15 -11.92 -22.22
N ARG A 378 -42.71 -11.01 -21.42
CA ARG A 378 -43.16 -9.67 -21.84
C ARG A 378 -42.51 -8.52 -21.07
N GLY A 379 -41.83 -8.81 -19.97
CA GLY A 379 -41.08 -7.84 -19.17
C GLY A 379 -40.59 -8.47 -17.87
N ASP A 380 -40.21 -7.65 -16.92
CA ASP A 380 -39.78 -8.05 -15.58
C ASP A 380 -40.31 -7.11 -14.51
N ILE A 381 -40.33 -7.59 -13.26
CA ILE A 381 -40.66 -6.81 -12.08
C ILE A 381 -39.66 -7.08 -10.97
N GLU A 382 -39.54 -6.12 -10.07
CA GLU A 382 -38.67 -6.21 -8.91
C GLU A 382 -39.47 -6.55 -7.64
N ILE A 383 -39.11 -7.63 -6.98
CA ILE A 383 -39.81 -8.17 -5.81
C ILE A 383 -38.84 -8.41 -4.67
N THR A 384 -39.31 -8.35 -3.43
CA THR A 384 -38.50 -8.82 -2.29
C THR A 384 -38.35 -10.34 -2.29
N LYS A 385 -37.31 -10.88 -1.63
CA LYS A 385 -37.06 -12.34 -1.55
C LYS A 385 -38.25 -13.15 -1.02
N ASN A 386 -39.05 -12.53 -0.14
CA ASN A 386 -40.25 -13.11 0.47
C ASN A 386 -41.53 -12.39 0.04
N GLU A 387 -41.53 -11.78 -1.15
CA GLU A 387 -42.68 -11.04 -1.66
C GLU A 387 -43.91 -11.94 -1.74
N SER A 388 -45.02 -11.46 -1.20
CA SER A 388 -46.29 -12.19 -1.24
C SER A 388 -46.81 -12.31 -2.67
N GLN A 389 -47.54 -13.40 -2.95
CA GLN A 389 -48.14 -13.63 -4.27
C GLN A 389 -49.01 -12.46 -4.73
N SER A 390 -49.83 -11.90 -3.84
CA SER A 390 -50.71 -10.77 -4.16
C SER A 390 -49.92 -9.52 -4.55
N SER A 391 -48.87 -9.20 -3.80
CA SER A 391 -47.99 -8.05 -4.09
C SER A 391 -47.24 -8.23 -5.41
N ALA A 392 -46.66 -9.41 -5.66
CA ALA A 392 -45.96 -9.69 -6.91
C ALA A 392 -46.88 -9.60 -8.14
N LEU A 393 -48.11 -10.12 -8.04
CA LEU A 393 -49.11 -10.03 -9.12
C LEU A 393 -49.58 -8.60 -9.36
N GLN A 394 -49.75 -7.81 -8.30
CA GLN A 394 -50.10 -6.40 -8.41
C GLN A 394 -49.00 -5.62 -9.16
N LYS A 395 -47.74 -5.76 -8.74
CA LYS A 395 -46.59 -5.14 -9.42
C LYS A 395 -46.51 -5.53 -10.90
N ALA A 396 -46.79 -6.80 -11.24
CA ALA A 396 -46.83 -7.27 -12.62
C ALA A 396 -47.91 -6.57 -13.47
N LYS A 397 -49.09 -6.30 -12.89
CA LYS A 397 -50.20 -5.62 -13.57
C LYS A 397 -50.04 -4.10 -13.65
N GLU A 398 -49.28 -3.51 -12.75
CA GLU A 398 -48.96 -2.08 -12.76
C GLU A 398 -47.79 -1.74 -13.71
N ASN A 399 -47.02 -2.75 -14.13
CA ASN A 399 -45.94 -2.57 -15.09
C ASN A 399 -46.48 -2.19 -16.48
N VAL A 400 -46.05 -1.02 -16.97
CA VAL A 400 -46.49 -0.40 -18.24
C VAL A 400 -46.26 -1.31 -19.45
N ASP A 401 -45.20 -2.10 -19.46
CA ASP A 401 -44.91 -3.00 -20.59
C ASP A 401 -45.78 -4.25 -20.58
N ILE A 402 -46.26 -4.66 -19.41
CA ILE A 402 -47.19 -5.77 -19.25
C ILE A 402 -48.63 -5.32 -19.52
N GLN A 403 -49.01 -4.12 -19.09
CA GLN A 403 -50.35 -3.55 -19.28
C GLN A 403 -50.83 -3.62 -20.73
N LYS A 404 -49.94 -3.29 -21.67
CA LYS A 404 -50.20 -3.34 -23.13
C LYS A 404 -50.68 -4.71 -23.62
N TRP A 405 -50.36 -5.79 -22.91
CA TRP A 405 -50.75 -7.15 -23.28
C TRP A 405 -52.01 -7.63 -22.58
N ILE A 406 -52.31 -7.10 -21.40
CA ILE A 406 -53.45 -7.53 -20.57
C ILE A 406 -54.68 -6.63 -20.76
N GLU A 407 -54.48 -5.39 -21.21
CA GLU A 407 -55.57 -4.44 -21.44
C GLU A 407 -56.53 -4.96 -22.54
N GLY A 408 -57.83 -4.87 -22.28
CA GLY A 408 -58.88 -5.37 -23.17
C GLY A 408 -59.06 -6.89 -23.20
N HIS A 409 -58.29 -7.66 -22.43
CA HIS A 409 -58.39 -9.13 -22.36
C HIS A 409 -58.92 -9.59 -20.99
N GLU A 410 -59.59 -10.74 -20.96
CA GLU A 410 -60.08 -11.34 -19.70
C GLU A 410 -58.97 -12.18 -19.07
N ILE A 411 -58.62 -11.92 -17.80
CA ILE A 411 -57.61 -12.72 -17.09
C ILE A 411 -58.24 -14.03 -16.60
N ILE A 412 -57.80 -15.15 -17.16
CA ILE A 412 -58.28 -16.49 -16.83
C ILE A 412 -57.58 -17.05 -15.59
N LYS A 413 -56.26 -16.83 -15.48
CA LYS A 413 -55.44 -17.42 -14.42
C LYS A 413 -54.15 -16.65 -14.20
N GLU A 414 -53.77 -16.56 -12.93
CA GLU A 414 -52.55 -15.91 -12.46
C GLU A 414 -51.70 -16.92 -11.70
N ILE A 415 -50.43 -17.01 -12.07
CA ILE A 415 -49.48 -17.96 -11.48
C ILE A 415 -48.27 -17.17 -11.03
N TYR A 416 -47.90 -17.34 -9.77
CA TYR A 416 -46.65 -16.86 -9.21
C TYR A 416 -45.84 -18.07 -8.75
N VAL A 417 -44.62 -18.19 -9.28
CA VAL A 417 -43.63 -19.12 -8.75
C VAL A 417 -42.68 -18.29 -7.88
N PRO A 418 -42.70 -18.47 -6.55
CA PRO A 418 -41.94 -17.63 -5.62
C PRO A 418 -40.49 -17.42 -6.04
N GLY A 419 -40.11 -16.16 -6.18
CA GLY A 419 -38.76 -15.74 -6.55
C GLY A 419 -38.26 -16.16 -7.94
N ARG A 420 -39.15 -16.64 -8.83
CA ARG A 420 -38.75 -17.07 -10.18
C ARG A 420 -39.49 -16.35 -11.29
N ILE A 421 -40.82 -16.38 -11.30
CA ILE A 421 -41.60 -15.87 -12.44
C ILE A 421 -43.05 -15.58 -12.07
N VAL A 422 -43.64 -14.58 -12.73
CA VAL A 422 -45.09 -14.36 -12.79
C VAL A 422 -45.59 -14.75 -14.18
N SER A 423 -46.69 -15.48 -14.27
CA SER A 423 -47.36 -15.79 -15.53
C SER A 423 -48.84 -15.44 -15.46
N ILE A 424 -49.30 -14.60 -16.38
CA ILE A 424 -50.69 -14.17 -16.55
C ILE A 424 -51.26 -14.85 -17.80
N ILE A 425 -52.36 -15.56 -17.64
CA ILE A 425 -53.07 -16.24 -18.73
C ILE A 425 -54.32 -15.43 -19.05
N ILE A 426 -54.45 -15.00 -20.30
CA ILE A 426 -55.51 -14.11 -20.78
C ILE A 426 -56.28 -14.75 -21.95
N LYS A 427 -57.56 -14.39 -22.10
CA LYS A 427 -58.45 -14.83 -23.18
C LYS A 427 -58.76 -13.72 -24.17
#